data_AF-A0A170XCK0-F1
#
_entry.id   AF-A0A170XCK0-F1
#
_cell.length_a   1.000
_cell.length_b   1.000
_cell.length_c   1.000
_cell.angle_alpha   90.00
_cell.angle_beta   90.00
_cell.angle_gamma   90.00
#
_symmetry.space_group_name_H-M   'P 1'
#
loop_
_entity.id
_entity.type
_entity.pdbx_description
1 polymer ?
#
loop_
_entity_poly.entity_id
_entity_poly.type
_entity_poly.pdbx_seq_one_letter_code
_entity_poly.pdbx_strand_id
1 'polypeptide(L)'
;MSVDRTEKRAEEHTEKVGDEAAETVAAAASARYYPVAPGVRLNVRSGPGTGYGIIRVLPVGAKVPIFCQMPGTKVSGYYGTSNIWDNIGNGEYVSDAYVYTGSDGYVASRCS
;
A
#
# COMPACT_ATOMS: atom_id res chain seq x y z
N MET A 1 48.07 -62.88 -8.09
CA MET A 1 48.36 -61.80 -9.05
C MET A 1 47.68 -60.55 -8.47
N SER A 2 48.36 -59.67 -7.72
CA SER A 2 49.38 -58.69 -8.16
C SER A 2 48.81 -57.86 -9.31
N VAL A 3 48.61 -56.54 -9.22
CA VAL A 3 49.35 -55.51 -8.48
C VAL A 3 48.47 -54.29 -8.16
N ASP A 4 48.87 -53.65 -7.08
CA ASP A 4 48.72 -52.27 -6.65
C ASP A 4 48.96 -51.23 -7.77
N ARG A 5 48.14 -50.16 -7.84
CA ARG A 5 48.61 -48.77 -8.03
C ARG A 5 47.51 -47.71 -7.78
N THR A 6 47.60 -47.10 -6.61
CA THR A 6 47.28 -45.72 -6.20
C THR A 6 47.62 -44.67 -7.29
N GLU A 7 46.75 -43.72 -7.64
CA GLU A 7 46.57 -42.33 -7.13
C GLU A 7 46.20 -41.49 -8.37
N LYS A 8 45.25 -40.53 -8.40
CA LYS A 8 45.31 -39.13 -7.93
C LYS A 8 44.14 -38.48 -8.73
N ARG A 9 43.27 -37.58 -8.27
CA ARG A 9 43.49 -36.33 -7.54
C ARG A 9 42.14 -35.59 -7.41
N ALA A 10 41.93 -34.97 -6.25
CA ALA A 10 41.10 -33.78 -5.94
C ALA A 10 39.59 -33.86 -6.23
N GLU A 11 38.70 -33.88 -5.21
CA GLU A 11 38.33 -32.80 -4.27
C GLU A 11 37.41 -31.75 -4.89
N GLU A 12 36.12 -31.83 -4.54
CA GLU A 12 35.29 -30.70 -4.09
C GLU A 12 34.28 -31.32 -3.11
N HIS A 13 34.66 -31.50 -1.84
CA HIS A 13 34.41 -30.53 -0.77
C HIS A 13 32.99 -29.93 -0.83
N THR A 14 31.99 -30.73 -0.47
CA THR A 14 30.72 -30.19 0.00
C THR A 14 30.89 -29.88 1.49
N GLU A 15 31.28 -28.64 1.80
CA GLU A 15 31.17 -28.13 3.17
C GLU A 15 29.70 -27.82 3.42
N LYS A 16 29.13 -28.53 4.40
CA LYS A 16 27.94 -28.05 5.09
C LYS A 16 28.28 -26.70 5.71
N VAL A 17 27.56 -25.66 5.30
CA VAL A 17 27.31 -24.52 6.17
C VAL A 17 25.81 -24.43 6.33
N GLY A 18 25.35 -24.85 7.51
CA GLY A 18 24.08 -24.37 8.01
C GLY A 18 24.23 -22.89 8.29
N ASP A 19 23.29 -22.10 7.81
CA ASP A 19 23.03 -20.77 8.31
C ASP A 19 21.51 -20.70 8.56
N GLU A 20 21.17 -20.75 9.84
CA GLU A 20 19.85 -20.42 10.32
C GLU A 20 19.58 -18.93 10.09
N ALA A 21 18.34 -18.62 9.72
CA ALA A 21 17.66 -17.37 10.00
C ALA A 21 18.07 -16.10 9.23
N ALA A 22 17.30 -15.81 8.19
CA ALA A 22 16.54 -14.56 8.15
C ALA A 22 15.31 -14.73 7.27
N GLU A 23 14.35 -15.55 7.71
CA GLU A 23 12.97 -15.35 7.28
C GLU A 23 12.52 -14.04 7.95
N THR A 24 12.65 -12.93 7.23
CA THR A 24 11.89 -11.73 7.55
C THR A 24 10.44 -12.11 7.38
N VAL A 25 9.81 -12.52 8.48
CA VAL A 25 8.35 -12.59 8.55
C VAL A 25 7.89 -11.15 8.35
N ALA A 26 7.59 -10.79 7.11
CA ALA A 26 7.02 -9.51 6.78
C ALA A 26 5.79 -9.37 7.67
N ALA A 27 5.85 -8.46 8.63
CA ALA A 27 4.69 -8.12 9.43
C ALA A 27 3.62 -7.67 8.42
N ALA A 28 2.60 -8.50 8.22
CA ALA A 28 1.50 -8.17 7.33
C ALA A 28 0.85 -6.91 7.91
N ALA A 29 1.16 -5.76 7.35
CA ALA A 29 0.52 -4.51 7.74
C ALA A 29 -0.96 -4.63 7.41
N SER A 30 -1.79 -4.77 8.45
CA SER A 30 -3.23 -4.71 8.28
C SER A 30 -3.58 -3.28 7.88
N ALA A 31 -3.87 -3.06 6.60
CA ALA A 31 -4.34 -1.76 6.14
C ALA A 31 -5.61 -1.39 6.89
N ARG A 32 -5.66 -0.19 7.47
CA ARG A 32 -6.88 0.36 8.07
C ARG A 32 -7.81 0.77 6.95
N TYR A 33 -9.05 0.29 7.02
CA TYR A 33 -10.09 0.63 6.05
C TYR A 33 -11.08 1.61 6.66
N TYR A 34 -11.36 2.67 5.92
CA TYR A 34 -12.26 3.73 6.31
C TYR A 34 -13.52 3.69 5.44
N PRO A 35 -14.72 3.84 6.02
CA PRO A 35 -15.94 3.83 5.23
C PRO A 35 -16.06 5.14 4.44
N VAL A 36 -16.48 5.00 3.18
CA VAL A 36 -16.93 6.11 2.36
C VAL A 36 -18.30 6.57 2.84
N ALA A 37 -18.59 7.86 2.65
CA ALA A 37 -19.87 8.48 2.97
C ALA A 37 -21.06 7.61 2.49
N PRO A 38 -22.10 7.47 3.33
CA PRO A 38 -23.25 6.63 3.01
C PRO A 38 -24.05 7.22 1.84
N GLY A 39 -24.63 6.34 1.01
CA GLY A 39 -25.54 6.74 -0.06
C GLY A 39 -24.89 7.39 -1.29
N VAL A 40 -23.56 7.56 -1.32
CA VAL A 40 -22.85 8.19 -2.45
C VAL A 40 -21.94 7.21 -3.18
N ARG A 41 -21.79 7.43 -4.48
CA ARG A 41 -20.70 6.85 -5.29
C ARG A 41 -19.55 7.84 -5.30
N LEU A 42 -18.35 7.41 -4.93
CA LEU A 42 -17.19 8.29 -4.78
C LEU A 42 -16.27 8.20 -5.98
N ASN A 43 -15.93 9.35 -6.57
CA ASN A 43 -15.02 9.44 -7.70
C ASN A 43 -13.57 9.29 -7.23
N VAL A 44 -12.86 8.34 -7.83
CA VAL A 44 -11.41 8.17 -7.70
C VAL A 44 -10.74 8.90 -8.85
N ARG A 45 -9.74 9.71 -8.52
CA ARG A 45 -9.04 10.58 -9.46
C ARG A 45 -7.58 10.19 -9.60
N SER A 46 -6.99 10.57 -10.72
CA SER A 46 -5.56 10.33 -11.01
C SER A 46 -4.60 11.28 -10.28
N GLY A 47 -5.10 12.14 -9.38
CA GLY A 47 -4.29 13.08 -8.62
C GLY A 47 -5.10 13.83 -7.56
N PRO A 48 -4.41 14.60 -6.68
CA PRO A 48 -5.01 15.28 -5.54
C PRO A 48 -5.72 16.57 -5.97
N GLY A 49 -6.89 16.47 -6.58
CA GLY A 49 -7.66 17.64 -6.99
C GLY A 49 -8.81 17.33 -7.94
N THR A 50 -9.76 18.25 -8.03
CA THR A 50 -10.93 18.12 -8.92
C THR A 50 -10.58 18.35 -10.40
N GLY A 51 -9.41 18.93 -10.69
CA GLY A 51 -8.87 19.08 -12.04
C GLY A 51 -8.27 17.80 -12.64
N TYR A 52 -8.01 16.78 -11.81
CA TYR A 52 -7.51 15.48 -12.29
C TYR A 52 -8.66 14.61 -12.80
N GLY A 53 -8.37 13.80 -13.83
CA GLY A 53 -9.35 12.91 -14.44
C GLY A 53 -9.89 11.87 -13.46
N ILE A 54 -11.16 11.49 -13.64
CA ILE A 54 -11.78 10.39 -12.90
C ILE A 54 -11.34 9.08 -13.56
N ILE A 55 -10.69 8.20 -12.80
CA ILE A 55 -10.16 6.92 -13.30
C ILE A 55 -10.98 5.73 -12.83
N ARG A 56 -11.75 5.89 -11.75
CA ARG A 56 -12.63 4.86 -11.19
C ARG A 56 -13.73 5.50 -10.36
N VAL A 57 -14.83 4.78 -10.15
CA VAL A 57 -15.92 5.19 -9.25
C VAL A 57 -16.16 4.09 -8.24
N LEU A 58 -16.08 4.42 -6.96
CA LEU A 58 -16.39 3.51 -5.87
C LEU A 58 -17.91 3.32 -5.74
N PRO A 59 -18.38 2.08 -5.50
CA PRO A 59 -19.79 1.84 -5.22
C PRO A 59 -20.20 2.41 -3.85
N VAL A 60 -21.51 2.52 -3.65
CA VAL A 60 -22.07 2.91 -2.35
C VAL A 60 -21.67 1.89 -1.28
N GLY A 61 -21.32 2.37 -0.08
CA GLY A 61 -20.91 1.51 1.04
C GLY A 61 -19.49 0.96 0.92
N ALA A 62 -18.71 1.45 -0.05
CA ALA A 62 -17.30 1.10 -0.17
C ALA A 62 -16.51 1.48 1.09
N LYS A 63 -15.44 0.72 1.32
CA LYS A 63 -14.40 1.07 2.29
C LYS A 63 -13.07 1.18 1.55
N VAL A 64 -12.26 2.16 1.92
CA VAL A 64 -10.96 2.41 1.27
C VAL A 64 -9.83 2.31 2.28
N PRO A 65 -8.69 1.72 1.91
CA PRO A 65 -7.46 1.92 2.66
C PRO A 65 -6.94 3.34 2.39
N ILE A 66 -6.20 3.90 3.34
CA ILE A 66 -5.45 5.14 3.13
C ILE A 66 -3.97 4.79 3.28
N PHE A 67 -3.23 4.86 2.17
CA PHE A 67 -1.79 4.58 2.16
C PHE A 67 -0.97 5.81 2.53
N CYS A 68 -1.35 6.96 1.98
CA CYS A 68 -0.78 8.25 2.30
C CYS A 68 -1.79 9.35 2.00
N GLN A 69 -1.51 10.56 2.47
CA GLN A 69 -2.36 11.72 2.28
C GLN A 69 -1.55 12.91 1.76
N MET A 70 -2.19 13.75 0.94
CA MET A 70 -1.54 14.94 0.42
C MET A 70 -2.53 16.09 0.22
N PRO A 71 -2.06 17.35 0.26
CA PRO A 71 -2.92 18.50 0.02
C PRO A 71 -3.29 18.59 -1.47
N GLY A 72 -4.47 19.11 -1.75
CA GLY A 72 -4.98 19.31 -3.10
C GLY A 72 -6.09 20.35 -3.17
N THR A 73 -6.92 20.29 -4.21
CA THR A 73 -8.08 21.18 -4.33
C THR A 73 -9.03 20.99 -3.15
N LYS A 74 -9.53 22.09 -2.57
CA LYS A 74 -10.53 22.06 -1.49
C LYS A 74 -11.88 21.57 -2.03
N VAL A 75 -12.47 20.60 -1.35
CA VAL A 75 -13.73 19.96 -1.72
C VAL A 75 -14.66 19.94 -0.50
N SER A 76 -15.93 20.30 -0.70
CA SER A 76 -16.99 20.10 0.27
C SER A 76 -17.71 18.78 -0.03
N GLY A 77 -17.87 17.96 1.00
CA GLY A 77 -18.48 16.64 0.95
C GLY A 77 -19.29 16.34 2.20
N TYR A 78 -19.67 15.07 2.37
CA TYR A 78 -20.56 14.61 3.42
C TYR A 78 -20.01 14.87 4.84
N TYR A 79 -18.70 14.72 5.04
CA TYR A 79 -18.06 14.90 6.34
C TYR A 79 -17.52 16.32 6.58
N GLY A 80 -17.75 17.26 5.65
CA GLY A 80 -17.32 18.64 5.78
C GLY A 80 -16.51 19.11 4.58
N THR A 81 -15.64 20.10 4.80
CA THR A 81 -14.80 20.67 3.73
C THR A 81 -13.34 20.40 4.03
N SER A 82 -12.68 19.65 3.14
CA SER A 82 -11.29 19.25 3.29
C SER A 82 -10.50 19.61 2.04
N ASN A 83 -9.22 19.96 2.22
CA ASN A 83 -8.24 20.04 1.14
C ASN A 83 -7.28 18.85 1.15
N ILE A 84 -7.58 17.82 1.94
CA ILE A 84 -6.82 16.59 2.04
C ILE A 84 -7.35 15.60 1.00
N TRP A 85 -6.42 14.90 0.35
CA TRP A 85 -6.68 13.84 -0.60
C TRP A 85 -6.02 12.56 -0.11
N ASP A 86 -6.81 11.50 -0.06
CA ASP A 86 -6.38 10.17 0.37
C ASP A 86 -5.91 9.37 -0.83
N ASN A 87 -4.68 8.88 -0.76
CA ASN A 87 -4.19 7.89 -1.70
C ASN A 87 -4.69 6.50 -1.27
N ILE A 88 -5.51 5.90 -2.14
CA ILE A 88 -6.18 4.60 -1.89
C ILE A 88 -5.62 3.48 -2.77
N GLY A 89 -4.56 3.76 -3.53
CA GLY A 89 -3.96 2.88 -4.52
C GLY A 89 -2.94 3.63 -5.37
N ASN A 90 -2.26 2.93 -6.29
CA ASN A 90 -1.19 3.51 -7.09
C ASN A 90 -1.71 4.63 -8.02
N GLY A 91 -1.48 5.89 -7.64
CA GLY A 91 -2.01 7.07 -8.34
C GLY A 91 -3.53 7.26 -8.20
N GLU A 92 -4.17 6.57 -7.25
CA GLU A 92 -5.60 6.65 -7.00
C GLU A 92 -5.90 7.54 -5.80
N TYR A 93 -6.62 8.64 -6.03
CA TYR A 93 -6.91 9.63 -5.01
C TYR A 93 -8.41 9.85 -4.84
N VAL A 94 -8.86 9.94 -3.59
CA VAL A 94 -10.21 10.38 -3.23
C VAL A 94 -10.15 11.57 -2.29
N SER A 95 -11.21 12.36 -2.24
CA SER A 95 -11.27 13.48 -1.29
C SER A 95 -11.65 12.96 0.10
N ASP A 96 -10.85 13.36 1.09
CA ASP A 96 -11.06 13.06 2.51
C ASP A 96 -12.42 13.58 3.03
N ALA A 97 -12.99 14.61 2.39
CA ALA A 97 -14.34 15.11 2.68
C ALA A 97 -15.46 14.06 2.52
N TYR A 98 -15.18 12.91 1.89
CA TYR A 98 -16.11 11.79 1.69
C TYR A 98 -15.66 10.50 2.39
N VAL A 99 -14.58 10.51 3.17
CA VAL A 99 -14.06 9.34 3.88
C VAL A 99 -14.16 9.59 5.37
N TYR A 100 -14.74 8.65 6.11
CA TYR A 100 -14.86 8.79 7.56
C TYR A 100 -13.57 8.37 8.25
N THR A 101 -12.64 9.31 8.41
CA THR A 101 -11.36 9.12 9.08
C THR A 101 -11.41 9.43 10.58
N GLY A 102 -12.42 10.21 11.01
CA GLY A 102 -12.58 10.67 12.39
C GLY A 102 -11.72 11.88 12.75
N SER A 103 -11.05 12.50 11.78
CA SER A 103 -10.22 13.70 11.94
C SER A 103 -10.40 14.65 10.76
N ASP A 104 -10.35 15.96 11.00
CA ASP A 104 -10.26 16.98 9.94
C ASP A 104 -8.80 17.18 9.45
N GLY A 105 -7.87 16.42 10.01
CA GLY A 105 -6.44 16.46 9.72
C GLY A 105 -5.92 15.18 9.08
N TYR A 106 -4.61 15.06 9.03
CA TYR A 106 -3.94 13.89 8.46
C TYR A 106 -4.02 12.69 9.40
N VAL A 107 -4.55 11.57 8.91
CA VAL A 107 -4.63 10.28 9.61
C VAL A 107 -3.60 9.26 9.10
N ALA A 108 -2.94 9.55 7.99
CA ALA A 108 -1.85 8.76 7.42
C ALA A 108 -0.61 9.63 7.17
N SER A 109 0.51 8.97 6.83
CA SER A 109 1.74 9.66 6.41
C SER A 109 1.51 10.50 5.16
N ARG A 110 2.40 11.48 4.91
CA ARG A 110 2.34 12.27 3.68
C ARG A 110 2.82 11.45 2.48
N CYS A 111 2.16 11.62 1.34
CA CYS A 111 2.69 11.09 0.09
C CYS A 111 4.02 11.79 -0.25
N SER A 112 4.99 11.01 -0.72
CA SER A 112 6.34 11.45 -1.12
C SER A 112 6.38 11.94 -2.56
#